data_AF-A0AAE5VVM2-F1
#
_entry.id   AF-A0AAE5VVM2-F1
#
_cell.length_a   1.000
_cell.length_b   1.000
_cell.length_c   1.000
_cell.angle_alpha   90.00
_cell.angle_beta   90.00
_cell.angle_gamma   90.00
#
_symmetry.space_group_name_H-M   'P 1'
#
loop_
_entity.id
_entity.type
_entity.pdbx_description
1 polymer ?
#
loop_
_entity_poly.entity_id
_entity_poly.type
_entity_poly.pdbx_seq_one_letter_code
_entity_poly.pdbx_strand_id
1 'polypeptide(L)'
;MSGFEFLVDVVGINEEGTHCHPYKQTVRGQKEKFSYSFEAHNRGFIPATAEELIALIEGGRFDDAGKIRMLPLDSEGTKKNGAMRVAYYKGQTLPYKAQKPIASRQETSFQYWWVNHRTTHLDEYRGGHIWSPKKNRNGARNQSYTNLTLVRPGDVVFSYADGLIKAVGVAAGFHREAPIPESHGQAADYWDKLGWIVPVEWTRLHHPISPKLHLEVIAHLLPKKYSPIQKNGAGNQVSYLSSISQALGAAVLDLIANRNLEVLSTVRGLITSSSVKLEKLKSRLPVEELRKVTPEYIWEAVQVILQGASPEGYRPSVDYDLLVDDGVRLAPKQVFGLAATAAFGKDIKPFNFTGGVGTVCFEMLEAAGYRIVPKGLLVESVGIPVGAEDEEWAEGQVKLVYHLKRERSPGLSRAKKASFIKQHGRLFCEECGVDPIGTYGDFGMACIEVHHEVIQVADMGNGHKTKLNQLRCLCANCHRIVHHRLKMRLLDSAMDSQTQGDPISETVAR
;
A
#
# COMPACT_ATOMS: atom_id res chain seq x y z
N MET A 1 -30.35 -30.04 43.61
CA MET A 1 -30.59 -28.58 43.62
C MET A 1 -29.28 -27.94 44.03
N SER A 2 -28.69 -27.10 43.17
CA SER A 2 -27.40 -26.46 43.41
C SER A 2 -27.41 -25.66 44.71
N GLY A 3 -26.39 -25.78 45.57
CA GLY A 3 -26.29 -25.08 46.86
C GLY A 3 -26.00 -23.57 46.77
N PHE A 4 -26.37 -22.91 45.66
CA PHE A 4 -26.16 -21.49 45.43
C PHE A 4 -27.48 -20.73 45.53
N GLU A 5 -27.44 -19.55 46.14
CA GLU A 5 -28.57 -18.62 46.17
C GLU A 5 -28.41 -17.59 45.04
N PHE A 6 -29.47 -17.42 44.23
CA PHE A 6 -29.43 -16.65 42.98
C PHE A 6 -30.37 -15.43 42.99
N LEU A 7 -30.01 -14.40 42.23
CA LEU A 7 -30.94 -13.34 41.82
C LEU A 7 -31.55 -13.68 40.46
N VAL A 8 -32.69 -14.37 40.48
CA VAL A 8 -33.33 -14.89 39.26
C VAL A 8 -33.85 -13.81 38.32
N ASP A 9 -34.22 -12.64 38.87
CA ASP A 9 -34.73 -11.51 38.08
C ASP A 9 -33.64 -10.76 37.31
N VAL A 10 -32.36 -11.05 37.59
CA VAL A 10 -31.21 -10.48 36.89
C VAL A 10 -30.62 -11.57 36.00
N VAL A 11 -30.55 -11.32 34.70
CA VAL A 11 -30.11 -12.32 33.73
C VAL A 11 -28.97 -11.78 32.89
N GLY A 12 -27.88 -12.54 32.81
CA GLY A 12 -26.82 -12.41 31.82
C GLY A 12 -26.87 -13.58 30.84
N ILE A 13 -26.20 -13.42 29.69
CA ILE A 13 -26.07 -14.48 28.68
C ILE A 13 -24.58 -14.79 28.53
N ASN A 14 -24.21 -16.06 28.62
CA ASN A 14 -22.82 -16.50 28.39
C ASN A 14 -22.50 -16.66 26.89
N GLU A 15 -21.25 -17.01 26.56
CA GLU A 15 -20.80 -17.19 25.16
C GLU A 15 -21.55 -18.30 24.41
N GLU A 16 -22.15 -19.25 25.13
CA GLU A 16 -22.94 -20.36 24.58
C GLU A 16 -24.43 -20.01 24.40
N GLY A 17 -24.87 -18.81 24.81
CA GLY A 17 -26.26 -18.37 24.73
C GLY A 17 -27.14 -18.78 25.93
N THR A 18 -26.57 -19.38 26.97
CA THR A 18 -27.28 -19.85 28.16
C THR A 18 -27.55 -18.72 29.15
N HIS A 19 -28.76 -18.70 29.72
CA HIS A 19 -29.15 -17.75 30.77
C HIS A 19 -28.40 -18.02 32.07
N CYS A 20 -27.78 -16.99 32.60
CA CYS A 20 -27.01 -17.02 33.83
C CYS A 20 -27.54 -15.97 34.81
N HIS A 21 -27.45 -16.27 36.10
CA HIS A 21 -27.96 -15.41 37.17
C HIS A 21 -26.87 -15.11 38.19
N PRO A 22 -26.85 -13.89 38.79
CA PRO A 22 -25.95 -13.59 39.89
C PRO A 22 -26.14 -14.59 41.03
N TYR A 23 -25.04 -15.07 41.60
CA TYR A 23 -25.04 -16.03 42.70
C TYR A 23 -24.27 -15.50 43.91
N LYS A 24 -24.70 -15.86 45.12
CA LYS A 24 -23.98 -15.54 46.35
C LYS A 24 -22.73 -16.42 46.48
N GLN A 25 -21.62 -15.80 46.85
CA GLN A 25 -20.38 -16.50 47.18
C GLN A 25 -19.63 -15.79 48.29
N THR A 26 -18.66 -16.48 48.90
CA THR A 26 -17.72 -15.83 49.82
C THR A 26 -16.72 -15.01 49.01
N VAL A 27 -16.74 -13.69 49.17
CA VAL A 27 -15.88 -12.74 48.45
C VAL A 27 -15.02 -11.99 49.47
N ARG A 28 -13.68 -12.10 49.37
CA ARG A 28 -12.73 -11.35 50.21
C ARG A 28 -13.02 -11.44 51.72
N GLY A 29 -13.36 -12.62 52.23
CA GLY A 29 -13.64 -12.85 53.65
C GLY A 29 -15.06 -12.50 54.10
N GLN A 30 -15.89 -11.89 53.25
CA GLN A 30 -17.32 -11.69 53.52
C GLN A 30 -18.13 -12.85 52.95
N LYS A 31 -18.92 -13.52 53.79
CA LYS A 31 -19.78 -14.63 53.40
C LYS A 31 -21.06 -14.10 52.71
N GLU A 32 -21.57 -14.87 51.75
CA GLU A 32 -22.91 -14.69 51.14
C GLU A 32 -23.15 -13.34 50.44
N LYS A 33 -22.20 -12.87 49.62
CA LYS A 33 -22.33 -11.64 48.83
C LYS A 33 -22.35 -11.91 47.33
N PHE A 34 -22.98 -11.03 46.57
CA PHE A 34 -22.84 -10.97 45.12
C PHE A 34 -21.55 -10.24 44.76
N SER A 35 -21.11 -10.38 43.50
CA SER A 35 -19.82 -9.85 43.07
C SER A 35 -19.94 -9.17 41.72
N TYR A 36 -19.58 -7.89 41.64
CA TYR A 36 -19.61 -7.10 40.42
C TYR A 36 -18.30 -6.33 40.21
N SER A 37 -18.06 -5.84 39.00
CA SER A 37 -16.95 -4.93 38.68
C SER A 37 -17.36 -3.99 37.56
N PHE A 38 -16.88 -2.75 37.60
CA PHE A 38 -17.01 -1.77 36.50
C PHE A 38 -15.73 -1.63 35.68
N GLU A 39 -14.67 -2.35 36.05
CA GLU A 39 -13.37 -2.29 35.37
C GLU A 39 -13.35 -3.23 34.15
N ALA A 40 -12.53 -2.88 33.15
CA ALA A 40 -12.37 -3.69 31.94
C ALA A 40 -11.71 -5.06 32.22
N HIS A 41 -10.87 -5.14 33.26
CA HIS A 41 -10.12 -6.34 33.64
C HIS A 41 -10.70 -7.05 34.88
N ASN A 42 -10.60 -8.38 34.92
CA ASN A 42 -11.23 -9.23 35.93
C ASN A 42 -10.56 -9.23 37.33
N ARG A 43 -9.79 -8.20 37.70
CA ARG A 43 -9.01 -8.16 38.95
C ARG A 43 -9.69 -7.40 40.11
N GLY A 44 -10.63 -6.51 39.84
CA GLY A 44 -11.28 -5.64 40.84
C GLY A 44 -12.77 -5.93 41.05
N PHE A 45 -13.12 -7.08 41.62
CA PHE A 45 -14.51 -7.37 41.99
C PHE A 45 -14.87 -6.85 43.39
N ILE A 46 -16.03 -6.19 43.47
CA ILE A 46 -16.58 -5.56 44.67
C ILE A 46 -17.74 -6.44 45.19
N PRO A 47 -17.76 -6.80 46.49
CA PRO A 47 -18.89 -7.50 47.10
C PRO A 47 -20.11 -6.58 47.26
N ALA A 48 -21.32 -7.12 47.09
CA ALA A 48 -22.59 -6.39 47.25
C ALA A 48 -23.69 -7.25 47.89
N THR A 49 -24.63 -6.64 48.61
CA THR A 49 -25.93 -7.28 48.92
C THR A 49 -26.83 -7.34 47.68
N ALA A 50 -27.95 -8.06 47.80
CA ALA A 50 -28.98 -8.08 46.76
C ALA A 50 -29.53 -6.66 46.51
N GLU A 51 -29.84 -5.93 47.58
CA GLU A 51 -30.43 -4.60 47.53
C GLU A 51 -29.48 -3.58 46.89
N GLU A 52 -28.20 -3.62 47.26
CA GLU A 52 -27.16 -2.76 46.67
C GLU A 52 -26.98 -3.03 45.18
N LEU A 53 -26.93 -4.31 44.79
CA LEU A 53 -26.75 -4.69 43.40
C LEU A 53 -27.97 -4.32 42.55
N ILE A 54 -29.18 -4.52 43.08
CA ILE A 54 -30.43 -4.12 42.44
C ILE A 54 -30.50 -2.59 42.30
N ALA A 55 -30.14 -1.83 43.35
CA ALA A 55 -30.13 -0.37 43.28
C ALA A 55 -29.15 0.16 42.22
N LEU A 56 -28.01 -0.51 42.01
CA LEU A 56 -27.08 -0.18 40.93
C LEU A 56 -27.65 -0.49 39.54
N ILE A 57 -28.38 -1.60 39.40
CA ILE A 57 -29.05 -1.99 38.15
C ILE A 57 -30.19 -1.02 37.82
N GLU A 58 -31.09 -0.76 38.76
CA GLU A 58 -32.21 0.19 38.60
C GLU A 58 -31.72 1.63 38.43
N GLY A 59 -30.59 1.99 39.04
CA GLY A 59 -29.91 3.27 38.85
C GLY A 59 -29.14 3.40 37.53
N GLY A 60 -29.22 2.40 36.64
CA GLY A 60 -28.62 2.44 35.30
C GLY A 60 -27.10 2.31 35.27
N ARG A 61 -26.44 1.92 36.38
CA ARG A 61 -24.98 1.82 36.44
C ARG A 61 -24.41 0.70 35.57
N PHE A 62 -25.24 -0.28 35.19
CA PHE A 62 -24.89 -1.37 34.29
C PHE A 62 -25.33 -1.14 32.83
N ASP A 63 -25.92 0.03 32.53
CA ASP A 63 -26.34 0.42 31.17
C ASP A 63 -25.13 0.67 30.28
N ASP A 64 -24.07 1.27 30.82
CA ASP A 64 -22.88 1.68 30.04
C ASP A 64 -21.73 0.67 30.12
N ALA A 65 -21.45 0.17 31.32
CA ALA A 65 -20.34 -0.72 31.63
C ALA A 65 -20.63 -1.54 32.89
N GLY A 66 -19.94 -2.67 33.04
CA GLY A 66 -20.01 -3.47 34.27
C GLY A 66 -20.33 -4.93 34.02
N LYS A 67 -19.77 -5.77 34.88
CA LYS A 67 -19.92 -7.22 34.84
C LYS A 67 -20.26 -7.73 36.22
N ILE A 68 -21.13 -8.71 36.29
CA ILE A 68 -21.52 -9.42 37.52
C ILE A 68 -21.10 -10.87 37.35
N ARG A 69 -20.62 -11.50 38.42
CA ARG A 69 -20.39 -12.95 38.42
C ARG A 69 -21.74 -13.67 38.41
N MET A 70 -21.98 -14.46 37.38
CA MET A 70 -23.24 -15.16 37.18
C MET A 70 -23.00 -16.62 36.80
N LEU A 71 -23.96 -17.48 37.15
CA LEU A 71 -23.96 -18.91 36.80
C LEU A 71 -25.33 -19.35 36.28
N PRO A 72 -25.40 -20.36 35.40
CA PRO A 72 -26.64 -21.08 35.12
C PRO A 72 -27.24 -21.66 36.42
N LEU A 73 -28.56 -21.77 36.48
CA LEU A 73 -29.27 -22.28 37.67
C LEU A 73 -28.99 -23.75 37.95
N ASP A 74 -28.58 -24.52 36.94
CA ASP A 74 -28.21 -25.93 37.03
C ASP A 74 -26.72 -26.15 37.34
N SER A 75 -25.97 -25.07 37.63
CA SER A 75 -24.53 -25.15 37.85
C SER A 75 -24.16 -25.83 39.18
N GLU A 76 -23.34 -26.89 39.10
CA GLU A 76 -22.82 -27.63 40.25
C GLU A 76 -21.50 -27.04 40.81
N GLY A 77 -20.94 -26.00 40.18
CA GLY A 77 -19.71 -25.37 40.66
C GLY A 77 -19.27 -24.14 39.89
N THR A 78 -18.39 -23.35 40.51
CA THR A 78 -17.95 -22.04 40.00
C THR A 78 -16.80 -22.10 38.99
N LYS A 79 -16.32 -23.30 38.63
CA LYS A 79 -15.08 -23.49 37.86
C LYS A 79 -15.17 -23.14 36.37
N LYS A 80 -16.38 -23.05 35.79
CA LYS A 80 -16.57 -22.94 34.33
C LYS A 80 -17.03 -21.59 33.79
N ASN A 81 -17.36 -20.58 34.61
CA ASN A 81 -17.99 -19.35 34.09
C ASN A 81 -17.46 -18.05 34.71
N GLY A 82 -17.39 -17.03 33.86
CA GLY A 82 -16.83 -15.70 34.13
C GLY A 82 -17.88 -14.64 34.47
N ALA A 83 -17.40 -13.43 34.74
CA ALA A 83 -18.27 -12.28 34.95
C ALA A 83 -18.81 -11.75 33.62
N MET A 84 -20.10 -11.45 33.60
CA MET A 84 -20.83 -11.08 32.39
C MET A 84 -21.73 -9.87 32.62
N ARG A 85 -22.16 -9.26 31.53
CA ARG A 85 -23.06 -8.10 31.57
C ARG A 85 -24.48 -8.54 31.91
N VAL A 86 -25.24 -7.65 32.54
CA VAL A 86 -26.69 -7.79 32.71
C VAL A 86 -27.39 -7.55 31.37
N ALA A 87 -28.04 -8.59 30.84
CA ALA A 87 -28.83 -8.53 29.61
C ALA A 87 -30.29 -8.15 29.91
N TYR A 88 -30.87 -8.72 30.97
CA TYR A 88 -32.25 -8.48 31.37
C TYR A 88 -32.38 -8.23 32.88
N TYR A 89 -33.36 -7.42 33.24
CA TYR A 89 -33.83 -7.26 34.60
C TYR A 89 -35.35 -7.27 34.64
N LYS A 90 -35.97 -8.11 35.48
CA LYS A 90 -37.43 -8.31 35.56
C LYS A 90 -38.06 -8.57 34.18
N GLY A 91 -37.37 -9.35 33.33
CA GLY A 91 -37.83 -9.68 31.97
C GLY A 91 -37.71 -8.56 30.94
N GLN A 92 -37.21 -7.38 31.31
CA GLN A 92 -36.97 -6.26 30.40
C GLN A 92 -35.49 -6.17 30.04
N THR A 93 -35.18 -5.91 28.76
CA THR A 93 -33.80 -5.67 28.31
C THR A 93 -33.27 -4.36 28.89
N LEU A 94 -32.09 -4.38 29.50
CA LEU A 94 -31.46 -3.13 29.93
C LEU A 94 -30.93 -2.35 28.72
N PRO A 95 -31.13 -1.02 28.68
CA PRO A 95 -30.60 -0.19 27.61
C PRO A 95 -29.07 -0.22 27.66
N TYR A 96 -28.42 -0.82 26.65
CA TYR A 96 -26.98 -0.65 26.50
C TYR A 96 -26.70 0.74 25.95
N LYS A 97 -26.16 1.62 26.77
CA LYS A 97 -25.58 2.88 26.31
C LYS A 97 -24.09 2.62 26.15
N ALA A 98 -23.68 2.09 24.99
CA ALA A 98 -22.27 2.11 24.62
C ALA A 98 -21.74 3.52 24.93
N GLN A 99 -20.66 3.64 25.70
CA GLN A 99 -20.05 4.92 26.06
C GLN A 99 -20.16 5.86 24.86
N LYS A 100 -20.79 7.03 25.07
CA LYS A 100 -20.88 8.11 24.08
C LYS A 100 -19.57 8.14 23.30
N PRO A 101 -19.60 8.23 21.96
CA PRO A 101 -18.39 8.53 21.23
C PRO A 101 -17.82 9.79 21.89
N ILE A 102 -16.56 9.69 22.33
CA ILE A 102 -15.78 10.88 22.67
C ILE A 102 -16.09 11.88 21.57
N ALA A 103 -16.58 13.05 21.94
CA ALA A 103 -16.78 14.16 21.03
C ALA A 103 -15.39 14.66 20.59
N SER A 104 -14.64 13.82 19.89
CA SER A 104 -13.65 14.28 18.93
C SER A 104 -14.42 14.44 17.63
N ARG A 105 -14.36 15.65 17.07
CA ARG A 105 -14.56 15.84 15.64
C ARG A 105 -13.49 15.04 14.91
N GLN A 106 -13.70 13.74 14.74
CA GLN A 106 -13.26 13.04 13.57
C GLN A 106 -14.53 12.79 12.78
N GLU A 107 -14.74 13.58 11.73
CA GLU A 107 -15.68 13.22 10.67
C GLU A 107 -15.43 11.74 10.34
N THR A 108 -16.43 10.88 10.56
CA THR A 108 -16.35 9.49 10.15
C THR A 108 -16.02 9.50 8.65
N SER A 109 -14.83 9.04 8.29
CA SER A 109 -14.20 9.26 6.97
C SER A 109 -14.86 8.49 5.81
N PHE A 110 -15.98 7.83 6.07
CA PHE A 110 -16.67 6.92 5.16
C PHE A 110 -18.19 7.14 5.21
N GLN A 111 -18.87 6.86 4.10
CA GLN A 111 -20.32 6.97 3.96
C GLN A 111 -21.00 5.61 4.03
N TYR A 112 -22.30 5.63 4.32
CA TYR A 112 -23.15 4.45 4.26
C TYR A 112 -23.99 4.44 2.99
N TRP A 113 -24.06 3.26 2.40
CA TRP A 113 -24.85 2.96 1.21
C TRP A 113 -25.76 1.77 1.47
N TRP A 114 -26.90 1.77 0.80
CA TRP A 114 -27.83 0.66 0.81
C TRP A 114 -28.08 0.22 -0.63
N VAL A 115 -27.76 -1.03 -0.95
CA VAL A 115 -28.01 -1.63 -2.26
C VAL A 115 -29.18 -2.59 -2.19
N ASN A 116 -30.19 -2.35 -3.02
CA ASN A 116 -31.31 -3.26 -3.23
C ASN A 116 -30.99 -4.16 -4.42
N HIS A 117 -30.61 -5.40 -4.14
CA HIS A 117 -30.37 -6.39 -5.18
C HIS A 117 -31.71 -6.90 -5.74
N ARG A 118 -31.70 -7.22 -7.03
CA ARG A 118 -32.79 -7.96 -7.70
C ARG A 118 -32.45 -9.47 -7.70
N THR A 119 -32.98 -10.23 -8.66
CA THR A 119 -32.75 -11.67 -8.83
C THR A 119 -31.27 -12.09 -8.99
N THR A 120 -30.33 -11.14 -9.17
CA THR A 120 -28.88 -11.36 -9.37
C THR A 120 -28.03 -11.29 -8.08
N HIS A 121 -28.65 -11.26 -6.89
CA HIS A 121 -27.96 -11.11 -5.59
C HIS A 121 -26.81 -12.11 -5.35
N LEU A 122 -26.93 -13.36 -5.82
CA LEU A 122 -25.91 -14.38 -5.57
C LEU A 122 -24.61 -14.11 -6.33
N ASP A 123 -24.70 -13.48 -7.50
CA ASP A 123 -23.56 -13.29 -8.40
C ASP A 123 -22.80 -11.99 -8.13
N GLU A 124 -23.48 -10.92 -7.71
CA GLU A 124 -22.80 -9.69 -7.23
C GLU A 124 -22.08 -9.94 -5.91
N TYR A 125 -22.68 -10.75 -5.04
CA TYR A 125 -22.10 -11.19 -3.77
C TYR A 125 -20.86 -12.07 -4.00
N ARG A 126 -20.92 -13.08 -4.87
CA ARG A 126 -19.77 -13.93 -5.23
C ARG A 126 -18.73 -13.21 -6.08
N GLY A 127 -19.16 -12.27 -6.91
CA GLY A 127 -18.32 -11.47 -7.78
C GLY A 127 -17.59 -10.33 -7.07
N GLY A 128 -17.88 -10.05 -5.79
CA GLY A 128 -17.18 -9.03 -5.01
C GLY A 128 -17.38 -7.60 -5.54
N HIS A 129 -18.57 -7.28 -6.04
CA HIS A 129 -18.86 -5.95 -6.60
C HIS A 129 -20.35 -5.58 -6.54
N ILE A 130 -20.65 -4.31 -6.80
CA ILE A 130 -21.97 -3.83 -7.22
C ILE A 130 -21.87 -3.25 -8.62
N TRP A 131 -22.91 -3.43 -9.45
CA TRP A 131 -22.91 -2.96 -10.83
C TRP A 131 -24.26 -2.34 -11.21
N SER A 132 -24.22 -1.28 -12.03
CA SER A 132 -25.44 -0.69 -12.60
C SER A 132 -25.15 -0.07 -13.97
N PRO A 133 -26.16 0.13 -14.83
CA PRO A 133 -25.97 0.85 -16.08
C PRO A 133 -25.75 2.33 -15.79
N LYS A 134 -25.26 3.11 -16.77
CA LYS A 134 -25.08 4.56 -16.56
C LYS A 134 -26.41 5.33 -16.59
N LYS A 135 -27.40 4.85 -17.34
CA LYS A 135 -28.70 5.49 -17.59
C LYS A 135 -29.82 4.45 -17.59
N ASN A 136 -31.06 4.91 -17.46
CA ASN A 136 -32.23 4.05 -17.67
C ASN A 136 -32.35 3.64 -19.14
N ARG A 137 -33.17 2.63 -19.43
CA ARG A 137 -33.46 2.13 -20.79
C ARG A 137 -33.94 3.23 -21.75
N ASN A 138 -34.65 4.23 -21.24
CA ASN A 138 -35.13 5.39 -22.02
C ASN A 138 -34.10 6.53 -22.14
N GLY A 139 -32.83 6.29 -21.75
CA GLY A 139 -31.77 7.30 -21.74
C GLY A 139 -31.86 8.31 -20.60
N ALA A 140 -32.89 8.26 -19.75
CA ALA A 140 -33.04 9.20 -18.64
C ALA A 140 -32.01 8.96 -17.54
N ARG A 141 -31.63 10.06 -16.86
CA ARG A 141 -30.73 10.00 -15.69
C ARG A 141 -31.41 9.28 -14.53
N ASN A 142 -30.65 8.43 -13.85
CA ASN A 142 -31.08 7.73 -12.64
C ASN A 142 -30.15 8.10 -11.47
N GLN A 143 -30.74 8.58 -10.37
CA GLN A 143 -29.97 8.97 -9.19
C GLN A 143 -29.22 7.79 -8.57
N SER A 144 -29.85 6.60 -8.51
CA SER A 144 -29.24 5.41 -7.94
C SER A 144 -28.02 4.93 -8.74
N TYR A 145 -28.01 5.12 -10.06
CA TYR A 145 -26.85 4.80 -10.90
C TYR A 145 -25.75 5.84 -10.76
N THR A 146 -26.14 7.11 -10.65
CA THR A 146 -25.20 8.20 -10.33
C THR A 146 -24.52 7.97 -8.97
N ASN A 147 -25.23 7.39 -8.00
CA ASN A 147 -24.66 7.13 -6.68
C ASN A 147 -23.42 6.21 -6.72
N LEU A 148 -23.31 5.28 -7.68
CA LEU A 148 -22.10 4.45 -7.81
C LEU A 148 -20.85 5.31 -8.04
N THR A 149 -20.98 6.43 -8.78
CA THR A 149 -19.84 7.32 -9.04
C THR A 149 -19.40 8.11 -7.81
N LEU A 150 -20.21 8.10 -6.75
CA LEU A 150 -19.95 8.79 -5.49
C LEU A 150 -19.35 7.87 -4.41
N VAL A 151 -19.37 6.55 -4.64
CA VAL A 151 -18.80 5.58 -3.69
C VAL A 151 -17.28 5.72 -3.63
N ARG A 152 -16.76 5.76 -2.41
CA ARG A 152 -15.32 5.86 -2.13
C ARG A 152 -14.81 4.58 -1.45
N PRO A 153 -13.52 4.23 -1.63
CA PRO A 153 -12.92 3.16 -0.86
C PRO A 153 -13.07 3.39 0.65
N GLY A 154 -13.51 2.36 1.38
CA GLY A 154 -13.81 2.44 2.81
C GLY A 154 -15.28 2.71 3.13
N ASP A 155 -16.10 3.12 2.16
CA ASP A 155 -17.55 3.26 2.36
C ASP A 155 -18.20 1.90 2.68
N VAL A 156 -19.22 1.92 3.55
CA VAL A 156 -19.94 0.73 4.01
C VAL A 156 -21.21 0.56 3.19
N VAL A 157 -21.48 -0.66 2.72
CA VAL A 157 -22.61 -0.99 1.84
C VAL A 157 -23.46 -2.10 2.47
N PHE A 158 -24.75 -1.85 2.68
CA PHE A 158 -25.70 -2.87 3.13
C PHE A 158 -26.34 -3.58 1.94
N SER A 159 -26.20 -4.91 1.90
CA SER A 159 -26.79 -5.76 0.87
C SER A 159 -28.21 -6.19 1.27
N TYR A 160 -29.22 -5.65 0.58
CA TYR A 160 -30.62 -5.97 0.82
C TYR A 160 -31.23 -6.75 -0.35
N ALA A 161 -31.86 -7.89 -0.04
CA ALA A 161 -32.59 -8.73 -0.99
C ALA A 161 -33.67 -9.55 -0.27
N ASP A 162 -34.77 -9.85 -0.94
CA ASP A 162 -35.87 -10.68 -0.41
C ASP A 162 -36.42 -10.22 0.96
N GLY A 163 -36.44 -8.90 1.18
CA GLY A 163 -36.90 -8.35 2.46
C GLY A 163 -35.85 -8.35 3.58
N LEU A 164 -34.64 -8.84 3.32
CA LEU A 164 -33.60 -9.06 4.32
C LEU A 164 -32.31 -8.32 3.96
N ILE A 165 -31.60 -7.82 4.96
CA ILE A 165 -30.18 -7.49 4.86
C ILE A 165 -29.41 -8.80 5.06
N LYS A 166 -28.61 -9.19 4.06
CA LYS A 166 -27.92 -10.48 4.02
C LYS A 166 -26.40 -10.38 4.13
N ALA A 167 -25.83 -9.21 3.86
CA ALA A 167 -24.40 -8.94 3.96
C ALA A 167 -24.10 -7.47 4.23
N VAL A 168 -22.92 -7.21 4.77
CA VAL A 168 -22.32 -5.87 4.88
C VAL A 168 -21.02 -5.88 4.10
N GLY A 169 -20.85 -4.92 3.21
CA GLY A 169 -19.66 -4.78 2.38
C GLY A 169 -18.88 -3.52 2.71
N VAL A 170 -17.59 -3.54 2.40
CA VAL A 170 -16.75 -2.34 2.38
C VAL A 170 -16.25 -2.12 0.95
N ALA A 171 -16.46 -0.93 0.40
CA ALA A 171 -15.98 -0.59 -0.93
C ALA A 171 -14.43 -0.66 -0.97
N ALA A 172 -13.90 -1.50 -1.84
CA ALA A 172 -12.46 -1.79 -1.93
C ALA A 172 -11.72 -0.88 -2.93
N GLY A 173 -12.46 -0.05 -3.66
CA GLY A 173 -11.97 0.76 -4.78
C GLY A 173 -13.02 1.77 -5.27
N PHE A 174 -12.60 2.70 -6.12
CA PHE A 174 -13.51 3.61 -6.82
C PHE A 174 -14.31 2.88 -7.89
N HIS A 175 -15.40 3.53 -8.32
CA HIS A 175 -16.13 3.12 -9.50
C HIS A 175 -15.25 3.10 -10.75
N ARG A 176 -15.54 2.17 -11.65
CA ARG A 176 -14.90 2.06 -12.97
C ARG A 176 -15.95 1.76 -14.02
N GLU A 177 -15.66 2.11 -15.27
CA GLU A 177 -16.46 1.62 -16.39
C GLU A 177 -16.17 0.14 -16.60
N ALA A 178 -17.23 -0.66 -16.73
CA ALA A 178 -17.12 -2.09 -16.97
C ALA A 178 -18.29 -2.61 -17.78
N PRO A 179 -18.09 -3.66 -18.59
CA PRO A 179 -19.19 -4.35 -19.25
C PRO A 179 -20.18 -4.92 -18.25
N ILE A 180 -21.38 -5.25 -18.73
CA ILE A 180 -22.36 -5.98 -17.93
C ILE A 180 -21.76 -7.33 -17.49
N PRO A 181 -21.80 -7.71 -16.20
CA PRO A 181 -21.30 -9.00 -15.74
C PRO A 181 -22.08 -10.15 -16.40
N GLU A 182 -21.38 -11.22 -16.80
CA GLU A 182 -21.97 -12.40 -17.48
C GLU A 182 -23.14 -13.02 -16.69
N SER A 183 -23.12 -12.88 -15.37
CA SER A 183 -24.17 -13.30 -14.44
C SER A 183 -25.54 -12.63 -14.66
N HIS A 184 -25.61 -11.53 -15.40
CA HIS A 184 -26.86 -10.85 -15.70
C HIS A 184 -27.64 -11.46 -16.89
N GLY A 185 -27.14 -12.54 -17.51
CA GLY A 185 -27.87 -13.36 -18.49
C GLY A 185 -28.40 -12.60 -19.72
N GLN A 186 -29.61 -12.94 -20.20
CA GLN A 186 -30.26 -12.39 -21.41
C GLN A 186 -30.57 -10.88 -21.37
N ALA A 187 -30.22 -10.15 -20.31
CA ALA A 187 -30.31 -8.68 -20.28
C ALA A 187 -29.23 -7.99 -21.16
N ALA A 188 -28.26 -8.76 -21.67
CA ALA A 188 -27.15 -8.29 -22.49
C ALA A 188 -27.55 -7.75 -23.88
N ASP A 189 -28.73 -8.09 -24.39
CA ASP A 189 -29.14 -7.73 -25.76
C ASP A 189 -29.71 -6.29 -25.90
N TYR A 190 -29.91 -5.56 -24.80
CA TYR A 190 -30.69 -4.30 -24.83
C TYR A 190 -30.13 -3.13 -24.00
N TRP A 191 -28.90 -3.22 -23.52
CA TRP A 191 -28.28 -2.20 -22.66
C TRP A 191 -27.00 -1.69 -23.32
N ASP A 192 -26.70 -0.39 -23.20
CA ASP A 192 -25.40 0.16 -23.59
C ASP A 192 -24.31 -0.70 -22.93
N LYS A 193 -23.35 -1.19 -23.73
CA LYS A 193 -22.40 -2.26 -23.38
C LYS A 193 -21.50 -1.97 -22.16
N LEU A 194 -21.64 -0.80 -21.50
CA LEU A 194 -20.81 -0.32 -20.40
C LEU A 194 -21.66 0.29 -19.28
N GLY A 195 -21.46 -0.18 -18.05
CA GLY A 195 -22.03 0.36 -16.82
C GLY A 195 -20.96 0.83 -15.84
N TRP A 196 -21.38 1.15 -14.62
CA TRP A 196 -20.52 1.44 -13.49
C TRP A 196 -20.38 0.19 -12.62
N ILE A 197 -19.14 -0.18 -12.29
CA ILE A 197 -18.82 -1.22 -11.31
C ILE A 197 -18.08 -0.62 -10.12
N VAL A 198 -18.40 -1.05 -8.91
CA VAL A 198 -17.63 -0.74 -7.69
C VAL A 198 -17.23 -2.06 -7.03
N PRO A 199 -15.92 -2.33 -6.81
CA PRO A 199 -15.50 -3.51 -6.08
C PRO A 199 -15.84 -3.38 -4.59
N VAL A 200 -16.41 -4.43 -4.02
CA VAL A 200 -16.89 -4.47 -2.62
C VAL A 200 -16.43 -5.77 -1.97
N GLU A 201 -15.78 -5.66 -0.82
CA GLU A 201 -15.42 -6.79 0.04
C GLU A 201 -16.59 -7.11 0.97
N TRP A 202 -17.32 -8.19 0.67
CA TRP A 202 -18.53 -8.58 1.38
C TRP A 202 -18.26 -9.47 2.61
N THR A 203 -18.96 -9.16 3.70
CA THR A 203 -19.07 -10.01 4.89
C THR A 203 -20.51 -10.50 5.00
N ARG A 204 -20.72 -11.82 4.95
CA ARG A 204 -22.05 -12.43 5.08
C ARG A 204 -22.60 -12.26 6.48
N LEU A 205 -23.90 -12.05 6.59
CA LEU A 205 -24.61 -12.21 7.86
C LEU A 205 -25.03 -13.68 8.03
N HIS A 206 -24.61 -14.31 9.12
CA HIS A 206 -25.09 -15.64 9.50
C HIS A 206 -26.56 -15.60 9.92
N HIS A 207 -26.97 -14.50 10.55
CA HIS A 207 -28.35 -14.19 10.91
C HIS A 207 -28.82 -12.93 10.16
N PRO A 208 -29.39 -13.07 8.94
CA PRO A 208 -29.94 -11.96 8.18
C PRO A 208 -31.01 -11.20 8.98
N ILE A 209 -31.10 -9.89 8.73
CA ILE A 209 -32.04 -9.01 9.46
C ILE A 209 -33.14 -8.54 8.54
N SER A 210 -34.36 -8.53 9.05
CA SER A 210 -35.50 -7.92 8.37
C SER A 210 -35.66 -6.47 8.83
N PRO A 211 -35.36 -5.45 7.99
CA PRO A 211 -35.58 -4.05 8.34
C PRO A 211 -37.05 -3.76 8.68
N LYS A 212 -37.97 -4.54 8.10
CA LYS A 212 -39.41 -4.44 8.35
C LYS A 212 -39.79 -4.75 9.81
N LEU A 213 -39.05 -5.64 10.47
CA LEU A 213 -39.27 -5.99 11.88
C LEU A 213 -38.69 -4.96 12.86
N HIS A 214 -37.98 -3.94 12.34
CA HIS A 214 -37.29 -2.93 13.14
C HIS A 214 -37.67 -1.51 12.73
N LEU A 215 -38.85 -1.32 12.12
CA LEU A 215 -39.31 -0.03 11.64
C LEU A 215 -39.45 0.99 12.77
N GLU A 216 -39.79 0.56 13.98
CA GLU A 216 -39.81 1.38 15.18
C GLU A 216 -38.46 2.06 15.45
N VAL A 217 -37.35 1.40 15.09
CA VAL A 217 -35.99 1.94 15.24
C VAL A 217 -35.60 2.78 14.01
N ILE A 218 -35.83 2.29 12.79
CA ILE A 218 -35.21 2.89 11.60
C ILE A 218 -36.12 3.82 10.78
N ALA A 219 -37.45 3.76 10.94
CA ALA A 219 -38.39 4.45 10.04
C ALA A 219 -38.24 5.98 10.06
N HIS A 220 -37.95 6.56 11.24
CA HIS A 220 -37.75 8.00 11.39
C HIS A 220 -36.41 8.48 10.80
N LEU A 221 -35.48 7.57 10.54
CA LEU A 221 -34.15 7.83 9.97
C LEU A 221 -34.13 7.65 8.44
N LEU A 222 -35.19 7.10 7.85
CA LEU A 222 -35.30 6.90 6.40
C LEU A 222 -35.32 8.25 5.67
N PRO A 223 -34.55 8.41 4.58
CA PRO A 223 -34.49 9.66 3.85
C PRO A 223 -35.81 9.94 3.14
N LYS A 224 -36.21 11.22 3.08
CA LYS A 224 -37.48 11.63 2.45
C LYS A 224 -37.51 11.39 0.94
N LYS A 225 -36.34 11.41 0.28
CA LYS A 225 -36.15 11.13 -1.15
C LYS A 225 -35.12 10.03 -1.33
N TYR A 226 -35.30 9.22 -2.38
CA TYR A 226 -34.40 8.09 -2.71
C TYR A 226 -34.21 7.09 -1.56
N SER A 227 -35.27 6.87 -0.77
CA SER A 227 -35.24 5.89 0.32
C SER A 227 -35.05 4.47 -0.21
N PRO A 228 -34.17 3.66 0.43
CA PRO A 228 -33.97 2.27 0.03
C PRO A 228 -35.21 1.41 0.28
N ILE A 229 -35.99 1.71 1.32
CA ILE A 229 -37.23 1.01 1.67
C ILE A 229 -38.36 2.02 1.88
N GLN A 230 -39.59 1.56 1.66
CA GLN A 230 -40.82 2.31 1.92
C GLN A 230 -41.15 2.32 3.42
N LYS A 231 -42.08 3.19 3.84
CA LYS A 231 -42.53 3.29 5.25
C LYS A 231 -43.15 2.00 5.81
N ASN A 232 -43.65 1.12 4.94
CA ASN A 232 -44.19 -0.19 5.30
C ASN A 232 -43.10 -1.30 5.36
N GLY A 233 -41.82 -0.94 5.18
CA GLY A 233 -40.67 -1.85 5.19
C GLY A 233 -40.43 -2.61 3.89
N ALA A 234 -41.22 -2.37 2.83
CA ALA A 234 -41.00 -2.97 1.52
C ALA A 234 -39.83 -2.30 0.78
N GLY A 235 -39.00 -3.09 0.09
CA GLY A 235 -37.93 -2.58 -0.76
C GLY A 235 -38.43 -1.64 -1.86
N ASN A 236 -37.71 -0.55 -2.10
CA ASN A 236 -38.04 0.38 -3.17
C ASN A 236 -37.44 -0.09 -4.50
N GLN A 237 -38.28 -0.63 -5.39
CA GLN A 237 -37.86 -1.24 -6.67
C GLN A 237 -37.21 -0.26 -7.67
N VAL A 238 -37.44 1.05 -7.48
CA VAL A 238 -36.87 2.12 -8.32
C VAL A 238 -35.46 2.49 -7.88
N SER A 239 -35.07 2.20 -6.63
CA SER A 239 -33.76 2.56 -6.09
C SER A 239 -32.84 1.35 -6.02
N TYR A 240 -31.78 1.33 -6.84
CA TYR A 240 -30.72 0.32 -6.76
C TYR A 240 -29.76 0.63 -5.61
N LEU A 241 -28.97 1.71 -5.71
CA LEU A 241 -28.07 2.18 -4.66
C LEU A 241 -28.59 3.50 -4.06
N SER A 242 -28.77 3.53 -2.74
CA SER A 242 -29.24 4.70 -1.99
C SER A 242 -28.16 5.17 -1.02
N SER A 243 -27.86 6.48 -1.00
CA SER A 243 -27.09 7.08 0.09
C SER A 243 -27.98 7.13 1.34
N ILE A 244 -27.44 6.71 2.48
CA ILE A 244 -28.15 6.78 3.76
C ILE A 244 -27.35 7.60 4.76
N SER A 245 -28.06 8.21 5.73
CA SER A 245 -27.42 9.04 6.74
C SER A 245 -26.53 8.21 7.68
N GLN A 246 -25.55 8.87 8.31
CA GLN A 246 -24.70 8.25 9.34
C GLN A 246 -25.55 7.63 10.47
N ALA A 247 -26.62 8.31 10.88
CA ALA A 247 -27.54 7.82 11.90
C ALA A 247 -28.27 6.54 11.46
N LEU A 248 -28.78 6.48 10.23
CA LEU A 248 -29.44 5.27 9.71
C LEU A 248 -28.44 4.11 9.55
N GLY A 249 -27.26 4.39 9.01
CA GLY A 249 -26.22 3.36 8.84
C GLY A 249 -25.74 2.78 10.18
N ALA A 250 -25.50 3.63 11.17
CA ALA A 250 -25.14 3.19 12.53
C ALA A 250 -26.25 2.35 13.16
N ALA A 251 -27.51 2.81 13.10
CA ALA A 251 -28.65 2.05 13.64
C ALA A 251 -28.79 0.67 12.99
N VAL A 252 -28.56 0.56 11.68
CA VAL A 252 -28.58 -0.74 10.97
C VAL A 252 -27.41 -1.62 11.39
N LEU A 253 -26.20 -1.07 11.56
CA LEU A 253 -25.05 -1.84 12.08
C LEU A 253 -25.29 -2.34 13.50
N ASP A 254 -25.90 -1.54 14.37
CA ASP A 254 -26.21 -1.94 15.75
C ASP A 254 -27.23 -3.08 15.77
N LEU A 255 -28.26 -3.02 14.91
CA LEU A 255 -29.19 -4.13 14.73
C LEU A 255 -28.47 -5.40 14.26
N ILE A 256 -27.51 -5.27 13.33
CA ILE A 256 -26.65 -6.37 12.85
C ILE A 256 -25.81 -6.96 13.99
N ALA A 257 -25.18 -6.10 14.78
CA ALA A 257 -24.28 -6.49 15.87
C ALA A 257 -24.99 -7.32 16.94
N ASN A 258 -26.28 -7.08 17.18
CA ASN A 258 -27.08 -7.83 18.16
C ASN A 258 -27.14 -9.35 17.85
N ARG A 259 -26.95 -9.75 16.59
CA ARG A 259 -27.02 -11.17 16.17
C ARG A 259 -25.82 -11.65 15.33
N ASN A 260 -24.90 -10.75 15.00
CA ASN A 260 -23.72 -11.00 14.16
C ASN A 260 -22.54 -10.13 14.64
N LEU A 261 -22.14 -10.27 15.91
CA LEU A 261 -21.13 -9.41 16.55
C LEU A 261 -19.78 -9.46 15.83
N GLU A 262 -19.43 -10.62 15.27
CA GLU A 262 -18.24 -10.87 14.47
C GLU A 262 -18.14 -9.97 13.23
N VAL A 263 -19.28 -9.57 12.65
CA VAL A 263 -19.32 -8.74 11.44
C VAL A 263 -18.77 -7.34 11.72
N LEU A 264 -18.98 -6.80 12.93
CA LEU A 264 -18.47 -5.47 13.27
C LEU A 264 -16.94 -5.41 13.27
N SER A 265 -16.28 -6.45 13.80
CA SER A 265 -14.81 -6.47 13.85
C SER A 265 -14.22 -6.61 12.44
N THR A 266 -14.83 -7.47 11.60
CA THR A 266 -14.47 -7.62 10.20
C THR A 266 -14.65 -6.31 9.43
N VAL A 267 -15.82 -5.68 9.50
CA VAL A 267 -16.12 -4.43 8.79
C VAL A 267 -15.16 -3.31 9.23
N ARG A 268 -14.88 -3.16 10.53
CA ARG A 268 -13.89 -2.18 11.02
C ARG A 268 -12.48 -2.45 10.49
N GLY A 269 -12.08 -3.73 10.46
CA GLY A 269 -10.80 -4.15 9.87
C GLY A 269 -10.70 -3.78 8.38
N LEU A 270 -11.77 -4.02 7.63
CA LEU A 270 -11.85 -3.71 6.20
C LEU A 270 -11.89 -2.20 5.90
N ILE A 271 -12.57 -1.40 6.73
CA ILE A 271 -12.53 0.07 6.63
C ILE A 271 -11.10 0.58 6.86
N THR A 272 -10.42 0.04 7.87
CA THR A 272 -9.05 0.42 8.20
C THR A 272 -8.10 0.04 7.06
N SER A 273 -8.19 -1.17 6.52
CA SER A 273 -7.36 -1.63 5.41
C SER A 273 -7.60 -0.82 4.13
N SER A 274 -8.87 -0.51 3.83
CA SER A 274 -9.27 0.30 2.67
C SER A 274 -8.79 1.75 2.79
N SER A 275 -8.86 2.33 3.99
CA SER A 275 -8.34 3.68 4.26
C SER A 275 -6.82 3.74 4.06
N VAL A 276 -6.08 2.74 4.56
CA VAL A 276 -4.63 2.64 4.34
C VAL A 276 -4.30 2.47 2.86
N LYS A 277 -5.09 1.67 2.12
CA LYS A 277 -4.92 1.49 0.67
C LYS A 277 -5.19 2.78 -0.10
N LEU A 278 -6.20 3.55 0.30
CA LEU A 278 -6.54 4.84 -0.29
C LEU A 278 -5.45 5.89 -0.03
N GLU A 279 -4.92 5.98 1.20
CA GLU A 279 -3.80 6.87 1.52
C GLU A 279 -2.54 6.52 0.71
N LYS A 280 -2.25 5.23 0.52
CA LYS A 280 -1.17 4.77 -0.37
C LYS A 280 -1.39 5.14 -1.84
N LEU A 281 -2.64 5.12 -2.31
CA LEU A 281 -2.98 5.52 -3.68
C LEU A 281 -2.89 7.04 -3.87
N LYS A 282 -3.39 7.83 -2.92
CA LYS A 282 -3.30 9.30 -2.95
C LYS A 282 -1.87 9.81 -2.83
N SER A 283 -1.02 9.09 -2.10
CA SER A 283 0.39 9.44 -1.96
C SER A 283 1.24 9.04 -3.18
N ARG A 284 0.66 8.44 -4.23
CA ARG A 284 1.41 8.18 -5.46
C ARG A 284 1.83 9.48 -6.14
N LEU A 285 3.08 9.53 -6.57
CA LEU A 285 3.60 10.64 -7.33
C LEU A 285 3.05 10.61 -8.76
N PRO A 286 2.69 11.77 -9.34
CA PRO A 286 2.37 11.89 -10.76
C PRO A 286 3.53 11.43 -11.65
N VAL A 287 3.21 10.95 -12.85
CA VAL A 287 4.21 10.47 -13.82
C VAL A 287 5.18 11.59 -14.20
N GLU A 288 4.68 12.81 -14.32
CA GLU A 288 5.43 14.02 -14.66
C GLU A 288 6.49 14.34 -13.60
N GLU A 289 6.17 14.12 -12.32
CA GLU A 289 7.14 14.26 -11.23
C GLU A 289 8.20 13.17 -11.33
N LEU A 290 7.81 11.90 -11.50
CA LEU A 290 8.74 10.77 -11.61
C LEU A 290 9.75 10.95 -12.76
N ARG A 291 9.36 11.60 -13.86
CA ARG A 291 10.23 11.89 -15.00
C ARG A 291 11.33 12.94 -14.71
N LYS A 292 11.27 13.63 -13.57
CA LYS A 292 12.35 14.53 -13.11
C LYS A 292 13.57 13.78 -12.57
N VAL A 293 13.46 12.46 -12.34
CA VAL A 293 14.58 11.62 -11.91
C VAL A 293 15.52 11.39 -13.09
N THR A 294 16.56 12.20 -13.20
CA THR A 294 17.54 12.12 -14.31
C THR A 294 18.51 10.93 -14.18
N PRO A 295 19.20 10.53 -15.26
CA PRO A 295 20.25 9.51 -15.22
C PRO A 295 21.36 9.79 -14.19
N GLU A 296 21.64 11.06 -13.89
CA GLU A 296 22.58 11.49 -12.83
C GLU A 296 22.19 10.92 -11.47
N TYR A 297 20.94 11.13 -11.03
CA TYR A 297 20.45 10.61 -9.74
C TYR A 297 20.41 9.08 -9.70
N ILE A 298 20.08 8.44 -10.83
CA ILE A 298 20.06 6.98 -10.91
C ILE A 298 21.47 6.42 -10.75
N TRP A 299 22.45 6.99 -11.43
CA TRP A 299 23.84 6.57 -11.31
C TRP A 299 24.37 6.76 -9.89
N GLU A 300 24.10 7.92 -9.27
CA GLU A 300 24.45 8.16 -7.86
C GLU A 300 23.81 7.11 -6.92
N ALA A 301 22.53 6.81 -7.11
CA ALA A 301 21.83 5.80 -6.32
C ALA A 301 22.45 4.40 -6.48
N VAL A 302 22.86 4.02 -7.69
CA VAL A 302 23.60 2.78 -7.94
C VAL A 302 24.91 2.78 -7.14
N GLN A 303 25.69 3.85 -7.21
CA GLN A 303 26.96 3.94 -6.46
C GLN A 303 26.76 3.83 -4.95
N VAL A 304 25.71 4.44 -4.40
CA VAL A 304 25.39 4.39 -2.97
C VAL A 304 25.03 2.97 -2.54
N ILE A 305 24.22 2.25 -3.32
CA ILE A 305 23.85 0.86 -3.02
C ILE A 305 25.05 -0.08 -3.15
N LEU A 306 25.90 0.11 -4.17
CA LEU A 306 27.15 -0.65 -4.31
C LEU A 306 28.11 -0.47 -3.14
N GLN A 307 28.02 0.66 -2.42
CA GLN A 307 28.78 0.93 -1.19
C GLN A 307 28.18 0.28 0.07
N GLY A 308 27.12 -0.53 -0.08
CA GLY A 308 26.48 -1.26 1.00
C GLY A 308 25.28 -0.56 1.63
N ALA A 309 24.82 0.56 1.05
CA ALA A 309 23.59 1.19 1.53
C ALA A 309 22.36 0.33 1.21
N SER A 310 21.48 0.16 2.19
CA SER A 310 20.19 -0.52 2.03
C SER A 310 19.06 0.49 2.25
N PRO A 311 18.33 0.90 1.20
CA PRO A 311 17.24 1.86 1.34
C PRO A 311 16.14 1.35 2.27
N GLU A 312 15.85 2.09 3.34
CA GLU A 312 14.86 1.69 4.35
C GLU A 312 13.45 1.54 3.77
N GLY A 313 12.77 0.44 4.15
CA GLY A 313 11.41 0.13 3.71
C GLY A 313 11.32 -0.46 2.30
N TYR A 314 12.43 -0.58 1.57
CA TYR A 314 12.49 -1.26 0.29
C TYR A 314 12.86 -2.74 0.46
N ARG A 315 12.21 -3.58 -0.33
CA ARG A 315 12.50 -5.03 -0.37
C ARG A 315 13.50 -5.35 -1.48
N PRO A 316 14.23 -6.48 -1.36
CA PRO A 316 15.01 -7.03 -2.48
C PRO A 316 14.16 -7.27 -3.72
N SER A 317 14.81 -7.42 -4.88
CA SER A 317 14.15 -7.79 -6.14
C SER A 317 13.43 -9.14 -6.01
N VAL A 318 12.24 -9.23 -6.59
CA VAL A 318 11.45 -10.46 -6.65
C VAL A 318 11.48 -11.03 -8.06
N ASP A 319 11.03 -10.26 -9.04
CA ASP A 319 10.86 -10.74 -10.42
C ASP A 319 11.98 -10.30 -11.37
N TYR A 320 12.57 -9.13 -11.12
CA TYR A 320 13.55 -8.51 -12.00
C TYR A 320 14.72 -7.91 -11.22
N ASP A 321 15.92 -8.06 -11.78
CA ASP A 321 17.15 -7.44 -11.32
C ASP A 321 17.58 -6.32 -12.27
N LEU A 322 18.17 -5.27 -11.73
CA LEU A 322 18.91 -4.26 -12.47
C LEU A 322 20.37 -4.73 -12.59
N LEU A 323 20.84 -4.94 -13.82
CA LEU A 323 22.25 -5.20 -14.09
C LEU A 323 23.02 -3.90 -14.11
N VAL A 324 24.05 -3.84 -13.27
CA VAL A 324 25.02 -2.75 -13.24
C VAL A 324 26.40 -3.26 -13.66
N ASP A 325 27.38 -2.37 -13.69
CA ASP A 325 28.76 -2.70 -14.07
C ASP A 325 29.31 -3.89 -13.25
N ASP A 326 30.22 -4.65 -13.87
CA ASP A 326 30.81 -5.87 -13.31
C ASP A 326 29.82 -7.02 -13.02
N GLY A 327 28.62 -6.97 -13.60
CA GLY A 327 27.63 -8.04 -13.53
C GLY A 327 26.85 -8.09 -12.21
N VAL A 328 27.01 -7.08 -11.35
CA VAL A 328 26.29 -6.98 -10.08
C VAL A 328 24.80 -6.76 -10.33
N ARG A 329 23.96 -7.40 -9.51
CA ARG A 329 22.50 -7.34 -9.58
C ARG A 329 21.95 -6.54 -8.42
N LEU A 330 21.22 -5.47 -8.73
CA LEU A 330 20.56 -4.61 -7.74
C LEU A 330 19.04 -4.67 -7.89
N ALA A 331 18.29 -4.33 -6.84
CA ALA A 331 16.83 -4.27 -6.97
C ALA A 331 16.39 -2.96 -7.67
N PRO A 332 15.67 -3.01 -8.81
CA PRO A 332 15.29 -1.83 -9.57
C PRO A 332 14.55 -0.77 -8.73
N LYS A 333 13.62 -1.21 -7.88
CA LYS A 333 12.85 -0.30 -7.00
C LYS A 333 13.71 0.38 -5.93
N GLN A 334 14.75 -0.28 -5.43
CA GLN A 334 15.67 0.31 -4.45
C GLN A 334 16.47 1.44 -5.12
N VAL A 335 17.03 1.16 -6.30
CA VAL A 335 17.81 2.14 -7.07
C VAL A 335 16.95 3.36 -7.40
N PHE A 336 15.78 3.13 -8.01
CA PHE A 336 14.90 4.23 -8.41
C PHE A 336 14.35 5.01 -7.21
N GLY A 337 14.01 4.32 -6.12
CA GLY A 337 13.52 4.96 -4.89
C GLY A 337 14.54 5.91 -4.29
N LEU A 338 15.80 5.48 -4.21
CA LEU A 338 16.90 6.31 -3.72
C LEU A 338 17.19 7.49 -4.67
N ALA A 339 17.18 7.25 -5.97
CA ALA A 339 17.35 8.30 -6.99
C ALA A 339 16.23 9.35 -6.90
N ALA A 340 14.98 8.91 -6.73
CA ALA A 340 13.83 9.77 -6.52
C ALA A 340 13.96 10.58 -5.23
N THR A 341 14.37 9.97 -4.12
CA THR A 341 14.62 10.68 -2.86
C THR A 341 15.64 11.81 -3.03
N ALA A 342 16.73 11.56 -3.74
CA ALA A 342 17.73 12.57 -4.06
C ALA A 342 17.18 13.67 -4.98
N ALA A 343 16.42 13.31 -6.01
CA ALA A 343 15.85 14.26 -6.98
C ALA A 343 14.83 15.22 -6.35
N PHE A 344 14.01 14.74 -5.40
CA PHE A 344 12.94 15.54 -4.79
C PHE A 344 13.32 16.17 -3.45
N GLY A 345 14.49 15.82 -2.88
CA GLY A 345 14.90 16.28 -1.54
C GLY A 345 13.96 15.83 -0.42
N LYS A 346 13.20 14.73 -0.63
CA LYS A 346 12.28 14.16 0.35
C LYS A 346 12.29 12.65 0.26
N ASP A 347 12.05 11.99 1.37
CA ASP A 347 12.03 10.52 1.45
C ASP A 347 10.87 9.93 0.62
N ILE A 348 11.22 9.22 -0.45
CA ILE A 348 10.28 8.50 -1.32
C ILE A 348 10.23 7.04 -0.88
N LYS A 349 9.03 6.53 -0.66
CA LYS A 349 8.75 5.15 -0.24
C LYS A 349 8.26 4.28 -1.41
N PRO A 350 8.33 2.94 -1.30
CA PRO A 350 7.97 2.03 -2.39
C PRO A 350 6.52 2.13 -2.87
N PHE A 351 5.60 2.68 -2.06
CA PHE A 351 4.19 2.84 -2.44
C PHE A 351 3.93 4.12 -3.24
N ASN A 352 4.87 5.07 -3.28
CA ASN A 352 4.72 6.32 -4.02
C ASN A 352 4.83 6.12 -5.54
N PHE A 353 5.37 5.00 -6.00
CA PHE A 353 5.50 4.67 -7.42
C PHE A 353 5.38 3.17 -7.66
N THR A 354 5.10 2.79 -8.91
CA THR A 354 5.07 1.38 -9.33
C THR A 354 6.38 1.02 -10.01
N GLY A 355 6.79 -0.24 -9.85
CA GLY A 355 7.93 -0.82 -10.55
C GLY A 355 7.50 -2.16 -11.15
N GLY A 356 8.03 -2.46 -12.33
CA GLY A 356 7.62 -3.55 -13.20
C GLY A 356 7.75 -3.14 -14.66
N VAL A 357 7.66 -4.10 -15.56
CA VAL A 357 7.72 -3.84 -17.02
C VAL A 357 6.61 -2.87 -17.43
N GLY A 358 6.94 -1.89 -18.27
CA GLY A 358 6.01 -0.85 -18.74
C GLY A 358 5.69 0.23 -17.71
N THR A 359 6.46 0.34 -16.63
CA THR A 359 6.34 1.44 -15.66
C THR A 359 7.43 2.49 -15.88
N VAL A 360 7.14 3.75 -15.53
CA VAL A 360 8.10 4.88 -15.60
C VAL A 360 9.41 4.55 -14.86
N CYS A 361 9.33 3.84 -13.73
CA CYS A 361 10.52 3.39 -13.00
C CYS A 361 11.48 2.58 -13.89
N PHE A 362 10.97 1.62 -14.66
CA PHE A 362 11.80 0.78 -15.54
C PHE A 362 12.28 1.57 -16.76
N GLU A 363 11.40 2.35 -17.38
CA GLU A 363 11.74 3.23 -18.49
C GLU A 363 12.92 4.15 -18.15
N MET A 364 12.90 4.78 -16.97
CA MET A 364 13.95 5.72 -16.55
C MET A 364 15.27 5.00 -16.22
N LEU A 365 15.22 3.81 -15.63
CA LEU A 365 16.42 2.99 -15.38
C LEU A 365 17.08 2.54 -16.69
N GLU A 366 16.29 2.12 -17.67
CA GLU A 366 16.76 1.73 -19.00
C GLU A 366 17.28 2.94 -19.79
N ALA A 367 16.59 4.07 -19.70
CA ALA A 367 17.03 5.35 -20.26
C ALA A 367 18.34 5.83 -19.62
N ALA A 368 18.60 5.48 -18.36
CA ALA A 368 19.87 5.76 -17.68
C ALA A 368 21.02 4.83 -18.11
N GLY A 369 20.77 3.79 -18.91
CA GLY A 369 21.81 2.92 -19.48
C GLY A 369 21.92 1.55 -18.84
N TYR A 370 21.03 1.24 -17.90
CA TYR A 370 21.02 -0.04 -17.21
C TYR A 370 20.10 -1.03 -17.91
N ARG A 371 20.40 -2.32 -17.79
CA ARG A 371 19.53 -3.39 -18.31
C ARG A 371 18.74 -4.00 -17.15
N ILE A 372 17.45 -4.22 -17.38
CA ILE A 372 16.60 -4.94 -16.44
C ILE A 372 16.40 -6.35 -16.98
N VAL A 373 16.63 -7.35 -16.13
CA VAL A 373 16.57 -8.76 -16.52
C VAL A 373 15.69 -9.55 -15.55
N PRO A 374 14.99 -10.60 -16.01
CA PRO A 374 14.31 -11.52 -15.13
C PRO A 374 15.28 -12.13 -14.11
N LYS A 375 14.78 -12.34 -12.89
CA LYS A 375 15.58 -12.92 -11.81
C LYS A 375 16.04 -14.33 -12.18
N GLY A 376 17.33 -14.60 -12.01
CA GLY A 376 17.94 -15.91 -12.32
C GLY A 376 18.32 -16.14 -13.79
N LEU A 377 17.98 -15.21 -14.70
CA LEU A 377 18.47 -15.30 -16.09
C LEU A 377 19.98 -15.09 -16.11
N LEU A 378 20.76 -16.12 -16.48
CA LEU A 378 22.18 -15.97 -16.75
C LEU A 378 22.35 -15.14 -18.02
N VAL A 379 22.92 -13.95 -17.86
CA VAL A 379 23.29 -13.07 -18.96
C VAL A 379 24.81 -13.04 -18.97
N GLU A 380 25.40 -13.48 -20.08
CA GLU A 380 26.83 -13.28 -20.30
C GLU A 380 27.12 -11.79 -20.16
N SER A 381 28.14 -11.43 -19.38
CA SER A 381 28.59 -10.05 -19.31
C SER A 381 29.01 -9.67 -20.71
N VAL A 382 28.15 -8.95 -21.46
CA VAL A 382 28.57 -8.35 -22.72
C VAL A 382 29.67 -7.38 -22.31
N GLY A 383 30.92 -7.78 -22.56
CA GLY A 383 32.07 -6.92 -22.40
C GLY A 383 31.77 -5.63 -23.14
N ILE A 384 32.09 -4.52 -22.50
CA ILE A 384 32.06 -3.24 -23.20
C ILE A 384 32.94 -3.41 -24.44
N PRO A 385 32.44 -3.14 -25.67
CA PRO A 385 33.22 -3.32 -26.87
C PRO A 385 34.49 -2.48 -26.75
N VAL A 386 35.63 -3.15 -26.61
CA VAL A 386 36.95 -2.56 -26.77
C VAL A 386 37.25 -2.68 -28.27
N GLY A 387 37.67 -1.59 -28.92
CA GLY A 387 37.95 -1.67 -30.36
C GLY A 387 39.16 -2.59 -30.59
N ALA A 388 39.29 -3.23 -31.74
CA ALA A 388 40.44 -4.13 -32.00
C ALA A 388 41.80 -3.44 -31.75
N GLU A 389 41.92 -2.15 -32.08
CA GLU A 389 43.12 -1.33 -31.80
C GLU A 389 43.35 -1.07 -30.30
N ASP A 390 42.27 -1.00 -29.52
CA ASP A 390 42.32 -0.84 -28.06
C ASP A 390 42.59 -2.20 -27.38
N GLU A 391 42.14 -3.33 -27.96
CA GLU A 391 42.36 -4.70 -27.47
C GLU A 391 43.82 -5.13 -27.62
N GLU A 392 44.43 -4.88 -28.80
CA GLU A 392 45.87 -5.13 -29.04
C GLU A 392 46.76 -4.31 -28.10
N TRP A 393 46.33 -3.11 -27.70
CA TRP A 393 47.09 -2.26 -26.78
C TRP A 393 46.78 -2.55 -25.29
N ALA A 394 45.58 -3.03 -25.00
CA ALA A 394 45.16 -3.53 -23.70
C ALA A 394 45.83 -4.86 -23.31
N GLU A 395 46.26 -5.64 -24.31
CA GLU A 395 46.94 -6.91 -24.14
C GLU A 395 48.24 -6.73 -23.31
N GLY A 396 48.12 -6.90 -21.99
CA GLY A 396 49.21 -6.77 -21.02
C GLY A 396 49.10 -5.62 -20.02
N GLN A 397 48.20 -4.64 -20.20
CA GLN A 397 48.01 -3.52 -19.26
C GLN A 397 46.61 -3.51 -18.63
N VAL A 398 46.41 -4.33 -17.60
CA VAL A 398 45.12 -4.49 -16.86
C VAL A 398 44.49 -3.15 -16.43
N LYS A 399 45.32 -2.18 -16.04
CA LYS A 399 44.87 -0.86 -15.54
C LYS A 399 44.27 0.02 -16.66
N LEU A 400 44.73 -0.17 -17.89
CA LEU A 400 44.22 0.55 -19.06
C LEU A 400 42.88 -0.03 -19.53
N VAL A 401 42.74 -1.36 -19.53
CA VAL A 401 41.45 -2.03 -19.78
C VAL A 401 40.40 -1.51 -18.81
N TYR A 402 40.77 -1.37 -17.54
CA TYR A 402 39.87 -0.84 -16.51
C TYR A 402 39.45 0.62 -16.78
N HIS A 403 40.39 1.47 -17.21
CA HIS A 403 40.12 2.86 -17.59
C HIS A 403 39.13 2.95 -18.76
N LEU A 404 39.38 2.23 -19.85
CA LEU A 404 38.49 2.18 -21.03
C LEU A 404 37.10 1.64 -20.69
N LYS A 405 37.04 0.60 -19.85
CA LYS A 405 35.78 0.03 -19.37
C LYS A 405 34.96 1.07 -18.60
N ARG A 406 35.59 1.93 -17.80
CA ARG A 406 34.89 3.00 -17.08
C ARG A 406 34.35 4.09 -18.00
N GLU A 407 35.16 4.58 -18.94
CA GLU A 407 34.73 5.63 -19.88
C GLU A 407 33.48 5.24 -20.67
N ARG A 408 33.42 3.96 -21.05
CA ARG A 408 32.35 3.40 -21.88
C ARG A 408 31.22 2.77 -21.07
N SER A 409 31.24 2.85 -19.73
CA SER A 409 30.10 2.42 -18.89
C SER A 409 28.85 3.22 -19.29
N PRO A 410 27.78 2.56 -19.79
CA PRO A 410 26.60 3.27 -20.27
C PRO A 410 25.95 4.12 -19.19
N GLY A 411 25.94 3.64 -17.94
CA GLY A 411 25.41 4.36 -16.79
C GLY A 411 26.18 5.64 -16.50
N LEU A 412 27.51 5.54 -16.42
CA LEU A 412 28.38 6.69 -16.16
C LEU A 412 28.32 7.73 -17.29
N SER A 413 28.38 7.26 -18.54
CA SER A 413 28.36 8.11 -19.73
C SER A 413 27.06 8.89 -19.83
N ARG A 414 25.91 8.22 -19.66
CA ARG A 414 24.59 8.89 -19.69
C ARG A 414 24.40 9.83 -18.50
N ALA A 415 24.89 9.48 -17.31
CA ALA A 415 24.86 10.36 -16.15
C ALA A 415 25.66 11.65 -16.37
N LYS A 416 26.89 11.56 -16.90
CA LYS A 416 27.71 12.73 -17.20
C LYS A 416 27.07 13.63 -18.26
N LYS A 417 26.57 13.05 -19.36
CA LYS A 417 25.86 13.82 -20.40
C LYS A 417 24.63 14.53 -19.85
N ALA A 418 23.84 13.86 -19.02
CA ALA A 418 22.65 14.46 -18.39
C ALA A 418 23.03 15.62 -17.45
N SER A 419 24.06 15.45 -16.62
CA SER A 419 24.58 16.49 -15.72
C SER A 419 25.11 17.69 -16.53
N PHE A 420 25.82 17.43 -17.63
CA PHE A 420 26.34 18.47 -18.53
C PHE A 420 25.22 19.30 -19.18
N ILE A 421 24.18 18.63 -19.70
CA ILE A 421 23.01 19.31 -20.28
C ILE A 421 22.27 20.13 -19.23
N LYS A 422 22.13 19.63 -18.00
CA LYS A 422 21.52 20.37 -16.89
C LYS A 422 22.29 21.64 -16.54
N GLN A 423 23.62 21.60 -16.59
CA GLN A 423 24.48 22.75 -16.26
C GLN A 423 24.59 23.76 -17.41
N HIS A 424 24.71 23.29 -18.65
CA HIS A 424 25.03 24.14 -19.81
C HIS A 424 23.87 24.33 -20.79
N GLY A 425 22.75 23.65 -20.60
CA GLY A 425 21.56 23.69 -21.46
C GLY A 425 21.67 22.87 -22.75
N ARG A 426 22.89 22.49 -23.17
CA ARG A 426 23.17 21.74 -24.40
C ARG A 426 24.45 20.92 -24.28
N LEU A 427 24.67 19.99 -25.21
CA LEU A 427 25.85 19.12 -25.25
C LEU A 427 26.83 19.60 -26.33
N PHE A 428 28.06 19.92 -25.94
CA PHE A 428 29.15 20.31 -26.86
C PHE A 428 30.48 19.72 -26.41
N CYS A 429 31.47 19.71 -27.31
CA CYS A 429 32.82 19.26 -26.99
C CYS A 429 33.55 20.29 -26.13
N GLU A 430 34.03 19.87 -24.96
CA GLU A 430 34.78 20.73 -24.04
C GLU A 430 36.18 21.11 -24.55
N GLU A 431 36.69 20.49 -25.61
CA GLU A 431 38.02 20.76 -26.17
C GLU A 431 37.97 21.69 -27.38
N CYS A 432 37.15 21.37 -28.39
CA CYS A 432 37.06 22.14 -29.62
C CYS A 432 35.79 23.00 -29.74
N GLY A 433 34.87 22.92 -28.78
CA GLY A 433 33.63 23.71 -28.76
C GLY A 433 32.57 23.28 -29.77
N VAL A 434 32.79 22.21 -30.55
CA VAL A 434 31.80 21.74 -31.54
C VAL A 434 30.51 21.34 -30.84
N ASP A 435 29.39 21.86 -31.34
CA ASP A 435 28.03 21.51 -30.94
C ASP A 435 27.44 20.58 -32.01
N PRO A 436 27.58 19.26 -31.87
CA PRO A 436 27.09 18.32 -32.87
C PRO A 436 25.56 18.26 -32.92
N ILE A 437 24.83 18.71 -31.89
CA ILE A 437 23.37 18.79 -31.95
C ILE A 437 22.95 19.91 -32.91
N GLY A 438 23.63 21.06 -32.87
CA GLY A 438 23.43 22.13 -33.84
C GLY A 438 23.67 21.68 -35.29
N THR A 439 24.60 20.75 -35.52
CA THR A 439 24.97 20.27 -36.86
C THR A 439 24.15 19.09 -37.35
N TYR A 440 23.88 18.10 -36.47
CA TYR A 440 23.31 16.80 -36.83
C TYR A 440 21.92 16.55 -36.22
N GLY A 441 21.33 17.55 -35.55
CA GLY A 441 20.07 17.41 -34.84
C GLY A 441 20.16 16.43 -33.67
N ASP A 442 19.06 15.73 -33.38
CA ASP A 442 18.96 14.82 -32.23
C ASP A 442 20.01 13.68 -32.26
N PHE A 443 20.47 13.29 -33.45
CA PHE A 443 21.51 12.28 -33.61
C PHE A 443 22.90 12.78 -33.19
N GLY A 444 23.11 14.09 -33.10
CA GLY A 444 24.37 14.71 -32.70
C GLY A 444 24.84 14.32 -31.29
N MET A 445 23.92 13.88 -30.42
CA MET A 445 24.28 13.35 -29.09
C MET A 445 25.19 12.11 -29.14
N ALA A 446 25.15 11.35 -30.23
CA ALA A 446 26.02 10.19 -30.45
C ALA A 446 27.47 10.59 -30.72
N CYS A 447 27.72 11.83 -31.18
CA CYS A 447 29.06 12.31 -31.51
C CYS A 447 29.91 12.70 -30.30
N ILE A 448 29.29 12.84 -29.12
CA ILE A 448 29.96 13.20 -27.87
C ILE A 448 30.20 11.94 -27.04
N GLU A 449 31.44 11.73 -26.63
CA GLU A 449 31.92 10.65 -25.79
C GLU A 449 32.38 11.22 -24.44
N VAL A 450 32.40 10.36 -23.42
CA VAL A 450 32.79 10.76 -22.06
C VAL A 450 34.20 10.23 -21.80
N HIS A 451 35.13 11.14 -21.58
CA HIS A 451 36.53 10.88 -21.28
C HIS A 451 36.81 11.03 -19.79
N HIS A 452 37.66 10.20 -19.19
CA HIS A 452 38.05 10.30 -17.79
C HIS A 452 39.39 11.02 -17.64
N GLU A 453 39.40 12.20 -17.03
CA GLU A 453 40.55 13.11 -17.01
C GLU A 453 41.66 12.69 -16.02
N VAL A 454 41.32 12.00 -14.94
CA VAL A 454 42.31 11.58 -13.94
C VAL A 454 43.15 10.42 -14.46
N ILE A 455 44.35 10.76 -14.93
CA ILE A 455 45.39 9.83 -15.37
C ILE A 455 46.40 9.68 -14.22
N GLN A 456 45.99 8.97 -13.18
CA GLN A 456 46.95 8.09 -12.51
C GLN A 456 46.41 6.68 -12.65
N VAL A 457 46.67 6.10 -13.83
CA VAL A 457 46.50 4.66 -14.09
C VAL A 457 47.15 3.84 -12.96
N ALA A 458 48.23 4.37 -12.37
CA ALA A 458 48.87 3.85 -11.16
C ALA A 458 47.91 3.60 -9.97
N ASP A 459 46.93 4.47 -9.73
CA ASP A 459 46.01 4.45 -8.57
C ASP A 459 44.62 3.83 -8.87
N MET A 460 44.39 3.41 -10.12
CA MET A 460 43.14 2.76 -10.52
C MET A 460 43.15 1.26 -10.13
N GLY A 461 42.91 0.99 -8.85
CA GLY A 461 42.64 -0.35 -8.32
C GLY A 461 41.15 -0.66 -8.16
N ASN A 462 40.84 -1.88 -7.72
CA ASN A 462 39.48 -2.28 -7.32
C ASN A 462 38.96 -1.33 -6.22
N GLY A 463 37.99 -0.47 -6.57
CA GLY A 463 37.36 0.47 -5.64
C GLY A 463 37.67 1.96 -5.84
N HIS A 464 38.44 2.36 -6.86
CA HIS A 464 38.67 3.77 -7.17
C HIS A 464 37.34 4.51 -7.41
N LYS A 465 37.13 5.71 -6.88
CA LYS A 465 35.83 6.43 -7.01
C LYS A 465 35.88 7.42 -8.17
N THR A 466 35.19 7.13 -9.28
CA THR A 466 35.00 8.10 -10.36
C THR A 466 33.89 9.06 -9.96
N LYS A 467 34.18 10.37 -9.96
CA LYS A 467 33.20 11.44 -9.81
C LYS A 467 32.87 12.04 -11.17
N LEU A 468 31.66 12.55 -11.36
CA LEU A 468 31.25 13.17 -12.63
C LEU A 468 32.10 14.40 -13.01
N ASN A 469 32.72 15.08 -12.05
CA ASN A 469 33.63 16.20 -12.29
C ASN A 469 35.02 15.78 -12.77
N GLN A 470 35.35 14.48 -12.74
CA GLN A 470 36.59 13.90 -13.27
C GLN A 470 36.41 13.44 -14.73
N LEU A 471 35.27 13.76 -15.34
CA LEU A 471 34.90 13.36 -16.68
C LEU A 471 34.73 14.60 -17.57
N ARG A 472 35.09 14.47 -18.85
CA ARG A 472 34.89 15.48 -19.89
C ARG A 472 34.04 14.94 -21.03
N CYS A 473 33.17 15.77 -21.58
CA CYS A 473 32.39 15.51 -22.78
C CYS A 473 33.22 15.96 -24.01
N LEU A 474 33.74 15.01 -24.78
CA LEU A 474 34.58 15.26 -25.95
C LEU A 474 33.89 14.76 -27.23
N CYS A 475 34.10 15.40 -28.38
CA CYS A 475 33.68 14.79 -29.64
C CYS A 475 34.57 13.59 -29.99
N ALA A 476 34.08 12.65 -30.80
CA ALA A 476 34.83 11.46 -31.21
C ALA A 476 36.25 11.74 -31.71
N ASN A 477 36.47 12.86 -32.42
CA ASN A 477 37.80 13.25 -32.89
C ASN A 477 38.71 13.71 -31.74
N CYS A 478 38.20 14.58 -30.85
CA CYS A 478 38.97 15.05 -29.69
C CYS A 478 39.24 13.91 -28.70
N HIS A 479 38.28 13.00 -28.50
CA HIS A 479 38.44 11.82 -27.65
C HIS A 479 39.61 10.95 -28.15
N ARG A 480 39.64 10.60 -29.44
CA ARG A 480 40.74 9.86 -30.08
C ARG A 480 42.09 10.57 -29.95
N ILE A 481 42.14 11.89 -30.15
CA ILE A 481 43.38 12.68 -30.02
C ILE A 481 43.90 12.64 -28.58
N VAL A 482 43.03 12.78 -27.59
CA VAL A 482 43.43 12.74 -26.17
C VAL A 482 43.96 11.35 -25.81
N HIS A 483 43.27 10.28 -26.20
CA HIS A 483 43.75 8.91 -26.00
C HIS A 483 45.10 8.65 -26.69
N HIS A 484 45.29 9.14 -27.92
CA HIS A 484 46.58 9.02 -28.60
C HIS A 484 47.71 9.76 -27.86
N ARG A 485 47.45 10.97 -27.35
CA ARG A 485 48.42 11.72 -26.52
C ARG A 485 48.76 11.00 -25.22
N LEU A 486 47.76 10.34 -24.59
CA LEU A 486 47.97 9.54 -23.39
C LEU A 486 48.87 8.33 -23.65
N LYS A 487 48.63 7.63 -24.77
CA LYS A 487 49.45 6.52 -25.24
C LYS A 487 50.91 6.94 -25.40
N MET A 488 51.17 8.09 -26.02
CA MET A 488 52.54 8.60 -26.20
C MET A 488 53.23 8.93 -24.87
N ARG A 489 52.54 9.62 -23.94
CA ARG A 489 53.10 9.94 -22.61
C ARG A 489 53.46 8.70 -21.79
N LEU A 490 52.65 7.64 -21.87
CA LEU A 490 52.91 6.39 -21.17
C LEU A 490 54.13 5.64 -21.74
N LEU A 491 54.34 5.72 -23.06
CA LEU A 491 55.52 5.15 -23.71
C LEU A 491 56.79 5.91 -23.31
N ASP A 492 56.75 7.24 -23.33
CA ASP A 492 57.89 8.08 -22.90
C ASP A 492 58.28 7.80 -21.45
N SER A 493 57.28 7.67 -20.56
CA SER A 493 57.49 7.34 -19.13
C SER A 493 58.14 5.96 -18.93
N ALA A 494 57.84 4.99 -19.79
CA ALA A 494 58.41 3.65 -19.73
C ALA A 494 59.86 3.61 -20.24
N MET A 495 60.20 4.42 -21.24
CA MET A 495 61.56 4.56 -21.76
C MET A 495 62.49 5.28 -20.76
N ASP A 496 61.99 6.33 -20.09
CA ASP A 496 62.77 7.05 -19.06
C ASP A 496 63.16 6.15 -17.87
N SER A 497 62.28 5.21 -17.49
CA SER A 497 62.57 4.22 -16.43
C SER A 497 63.58 3.14 -16.83
N GLN A 498 63.90 2.95 -18.12
CA GLN A 498 64.93 2.02 -18.58
C GLN A 498 66.32 2.67 -18.72
N THR A 499 66.39 4.00 -18.85
CA THR A 499 67.67 4.74 -18.97
C THR A 499 68.36 5.07 -17.63
N GLN A 500 67.78 4.69 -16.49
CA GLN A 500 68.36 4.88 -15.14
C GLN A 500 68.94 3.60 -14.51
N GLY A 501 69.44 2.66 -15.33
CA GLY A 501 70.13 1.46 -14.86
C GLY A 501 71.45 1.23 -15.57
N ASP A 502 72.55 1.73 -14.99
CA ASP A 502 73.78 0.96 -14.68
C ASP A 502 74.94 1.91 -14.26
N PRO A 503 75.44 1.84 -13.01
CA PRO A 503 76.76 2.37 -12.71
C PRO A 503 77.82 1.39 -13.25
N ILE A 504 78.62 1.87 -14.20
CA ILE A 504 79.82 1.19 -14.68
C ILE A 504 80.75 0.93 -13.49
N SER A 505 80.94 -0.34 -13.15
CA SER A 505 81.96 -0.81 -12.21
C SER A 505 83.33 -0.76 -12.90
N GLU A 506 84.06 0.36 -12.75
CA GLU A 506 85.48 0.40 -13.05
C GLU A 506 86.29 -0.26 -11.93
N THR A 507 86.88 -1.40 -12.29
CA THR A 507 87.91 -2.12 -11.56
C THR A 507 89.14 -1.23 -11.35
N VAL A 508 89.58 -1.03 -10.09
CA VAL A 508 90.97 -0.62 -9.80
C VAL A 508 91.66 -1.75 -9.05
N ALA A 509 92.53 -2.43 -9.78
CA ALA A 509 93.59 -3.25 -9.24
C ALA A 509 94.73 -2.34 -8.74
N ARG A 510 95.08 -2.43 -7.45
CA ARG A 510 96.45 -2.60 -6.93
C ARG A 510 96.46 -2.64 -5.41
#